data_AF-A0A9Q5G5Z2-F1
#
_entry.id   AF-A0A9Q5G5Z2-F1
#
_cell.length_a   1.000
_cell.length_b   1.000
_cell.length_c   1.000
_cell.angle_alpha   90.00
_cell.angle_beta   90.00
_cell.angle_gamma   90.00
#
_symmetry.space_group_name_H-M   'P 1'
#
loop_
_entity.id
_entity.type
_entity.pdbx_description
1 polymer ?
#
loop_
_entity_poly.entity_id
_entity_poly.type
_entity_poly.pdbx_seq_one_letter_code
_entity_poly.pdbx_strand_id
1 'polypeptide(L)'
;MREANDLEKKWFALMMKADFEGKEIISEQLSTVFISSEEITKSFASIKLGTLTNKCYPFQERVPITMLAYVQDNRGLRPIEFLLHVVNGFVNELEIFDAAGFDIEDYSSIPLDNIKYLT
;
A
#
# COMPACT_ATOMS: atom_id res chain seq x y z
N MET A 1 -12.88 -2.66 13.50
CA MET A 1 -12.80 -1.59 12.49
C MET A 1 -12.22 -0.36 13.16
N ARG A 2 -11.21 0.25 12.55
CA ARG A 2 -10.62 1.52 13.01
C ARG A 2 -10.35 2.43 11.81
N GLU A 3 -10.16 3.71 12.08
CA GLU A 3 -9.63 4.63 11.06
C GLU A 3 -8.17 4.31 10.73
N ALA A 4 -7.74 4.71 9.53
CA ALA A 4 -6.33 4.69 9.17
C ALA A 4 -5.53 5.67 10.05
N ASN A 5 -4.40 5.20 10.56
CA ASN A 5 -3.47 6.04 11.34
C ASN A 5 -2.64 6.94 10.42
N ASP A 6 -1.82 7.82 11.00
CA ASP A 6 -1.04 8.80 10.25
C ASP A 6 -0.01 8.16 9.32
N LEU A 7 0.56 7.01 9.70
CA LEU A 7 1.54 6.29 8.90
C LEU A 7 0.89 5.66 7.66
N GLU A 8 -0.26 5.01 7.82
CA GLU A 8 -1.06 4.45 6.73
C GLU A 8 -1.52 5.55 5.77
N LYS A 9 -2.05 6.66 6.32
CA LYS A 9 -2.45 7.84 5.53
C LYS A 9 -1.27 8.41 4.75
N LYS A 10 -0.07 8.44 5.35
CA LYS A 10 1.17 8.85 4.67
C LYS A 10 1.50 7.90 3.50
N TRP A 11 1.41 6.59 3.69
CA TRP A 11 1.65 5.62 2.62
C TRP A 11 0.63 5.78 1.49
N PHE A 12 -0.66 5.87 1.80
CA PHE A 12 -1.71 6.13 0.80
C PHE A 12 -1.43 7.40 0.01
N ALA A 13 -1.11 8.51 0.69
CA ALA A 13 -0.79 9.77 0.04
C ALA A 13 0.44 9.68 -0.88
N LEU A 14 1.45 8.90 -0.49
CA LEU A 14 2.63 8.65 -1.34
C LEU A 14 2.28 7.79 -2.55
N MET A 15 1.49 6.72 -2.39
CA MET A 15 1.05 5.89 -3.51
C MET A 15 0.22 6.69 -4.51
N MET A 16 -0.62 7.60 -4.05
CA MET A 16 -1.44 8.48 -4.91
C MET A 16 -0.64 9.60 -5.61
N LYS A 17 0.68 9.71 -5.41
CA LYS A 17 1.51 10.59 -6.25
C LYS A 17 1.78 9.98 -7.64
N ALA A 18 1.69 8.66 -7.78
CA ALA A 18 1.76 8.00 -9.08
C ALA A 18 0.61 8.44 -9.98
N ASP A 19 0.79 8.31 -11.30
CA ASP A 19 -0.28 8.48 -12.28
C ASP A 19 -0.65 7.10 -12.83
N PHE A 20 -1.92 6.73 -12.74
CA PHE A 20 -2.44 5.42 -13.15
C PHE A 20 -3.94 5.48 -13.41
N GLU A 21 -4.45 4.56 -14.22
CA GLU A 21 -5.86 4.51 -14.56
C GLU A 21 -6.73 4.32 -13.31
N GLY A 22 -7.80 5.12 -13.17
CA GLY A 22 -8.71 5.03 -12.03
C GLY A 22 -8.19 5.57 -10.70
N LYS A 23 -7.05 6.28 -10.70
CA LYS A 23 -6.48 6.97 -9.53
C LYS A 23 -7.48 7.82 -8.76
N GLU A 24 -8.32 8.59 -9.43
CA GLU A 24 -9.31 9.45 -8.77
C GLU A 24 -10.33 8.63 -7.97
N ILE A 25 -10.73 7.47 -8.52
CA ILE A 25 -11.66 6.54 -7.87
C ILE A 25 -11.00 5.93 -6.63
N ILE A 26 -9.75 5.45 -6.76
CA ILE A 26 -8.99 4.90 -5.63
C ILE A 26 -8.77 5.97 -4.56
N SER A 27 -8.43 7.20 -4.95
CA SER A 27 -8.27 8.32 -4.01
C SER A 27 -9.54 8.61 -3.23
N GLU A 28 -10.70 8.57 -3.89
CA GLU A 28 -12.00 8.75 -3.24
C GLU A 28 -12.35 7.59 -2.31
N GLN A 29 -12.06 6.36 -2.68
CA GLN A 29 -12.22 5.21 -1.79
C GLN A 29 -11.32 5.34 -0.55
N LEU A 30 -10.05 5.76 -0.74
CA LEU A 30 -9.10 5.97 0.35
C LEU A 30 -9.49 7.12 1.27
N SER A 31 -10.25 8.11 0.79
CA SER A 31 -10.72 9.23 1.61
C SER A 31 -11.72 8.83 2.71
N THR A 32 -12.40 7.70 2.54
CA THR A 32 -13.36 7.12 3.50
C THR A 32 -12.93 5.73 3.97
N VAL A 33 -11.63 5.43 3.88
CA VAL A 33 -11.08 4.11 4.21
C VAL A 33 -11.16 3.82 5.70
N PHE A 34 -11.42 2.56 6.02
CA PHE A 34 -11.27 2.00 7.36
C PHE A 34 -10.45 0.71 7.29
N ILE A 35 -9.80 0.39 8.40
CA ILE A 35 -9.06 -0.87 8.57
C ILE A 35 -9.98 -1.89 9.23
N SER A 36 -10.22 -3.02 8.55
CA SER A 36 -11.11 -4.09 9.02
C SER A 36 -10.36 -5.09 9.91
N SER A 37 -9.14 -5.45 9.52
CA SER A 37 -8.21 -6.32 10.25
C SER A 37 -6.78 -6.08 9.77
N GLU A 38 -5.80 -6.53 10.54
CA GLU A 38 -4.40 -6.48 10.16
C GLU A 38 -3.66 -7.73 10.66
N GLU A 39 -2.66 -8.16 9.90
CA GLU A 39 -1.67 -9.16 10.28
C GLU A 39 -0.30 -8.56 10.00
N ILE A 40 0.45 -8.26 11.05
CA ILE A 40 1.77 -7.64 10.94
C ILE A 40 2.78 -8.56 11.58
N THR A 41 3.70 -9.05 10.75
CA THR A 41 4.82 -9.88 11.15
C THR A 41 6.12 -9.23 10.66
N LYS A 42 7.26 -9.82 11.05
CA LYS A 42 8.54 -9.38 10.51
C LYS A 42 8.66 -9.62 9.01
N SER A 43 8.04 -10.66 8.48
CA SER A 43 8.21 -11.03 7.06
C SER A 43 7.24 -10.29 6.14
N PHE A 44 6.09 -9.87 6.63
CA PHE A 44 5.11 -9.07 5.88
C PHE A 44 4.11 -8.34 6.79
N ALA A 45 3.50 -7.28 6.25
CA ALA A 45 2.30 -6.66 6.79
C ALA A 45 1.15 -6.78 5.79
N SER A 46 0.00 -7.25 6.27
CA SER A 46 -1.27 -7.30 5.54
C SER A 46 -2.27 -6.44 6.29
N ILE A 47 -2.68 -5.33 5.70
CA ILE A 47 -3.64 -4.40 6.28
C ILE A 47 -4.92 -4.46 5.44
N LYS A 48 -5.97 -5.12 5.96
CA LYS A 48 -7.24 -5.25 5.24
C LYS A 48 -8.03 -3.94 5.31
N LEU A 49 -8.44 -3.48 4.15
CA LEU A 49 -9.10 -2.20 3.93
C LEU A 49 -10.58 -2.42 3.61
N GLY A 50 -11.38 -1.41 3.91
CA GLY A 50 -12.67 -1.22 3.29
C GLY A 50 -12.95 0.28 3.13
N THR A 51 -13.99 0.61 2.38
CA THR A 51 -14.37 1.99 2.07
C THR A 51 -15.88 2.17 2.22
N LEU A 52 -16.31 3.39 2.54
CA LEU A 52 -17.73 3.75 2.57
C LEU A 52 -18.23 4.29 1.21
N THR A 53 -17.30 4.57 0.30
CA THR A 53 -17.59 5.00 -1.06
C THR A 53 -18.22 3.86 -1.87
N ASN A 54 -19.23 4.16 -2.68
CA ASN A 54 -19.86 3.20 -3.58
C ASN A 54 -19.30 3.23 -5.01
N LYS A 55 -18.36 4.14 -5.30
CA LYS A 55 -17.67 4.21 -6.59
C LYS A 55 -16.75 3.01 -6.76
N CYS A 56 -17.01 2.25 -7.80
CA CYS A 56 -16.27 1.04 -8.14
C CYS A 56 -15.12 1.40 -9.09
N TYR A 57 -13.92 0.88 -8.81
CA TYR A 57 -12.79 0.86 -9.73
C TYR A 57 -13.13 -0.07 -10.90
N PRO A 58 -13.24 0.43 -12.14
CA PRO A 58 -13.88 -0.31 -13.23
C PRO A 58 -12.92 -1.27 -13.97
N PHE A 59 -11.63 -1.22 -13.66
CA PHE A 59 -10.62 -2.00 -14.37
C PHE A 59 -10.37 -3.36 -13.71
N GLN A 60 -9.75 -4.28 -14.45
CA GLN A 60 -9.58 -5.68 -14.02
C GLN A 60 -8.33 -5.90 -13.16
N GLU A 61 -7.42 -4.92 -13.14
CA GLU A 61 -6.18 -4.95 -12.38
C GLU A 61 -6.49 -5.05 -10.89
N ARG A 62 -5.94 -6.09 -10.26
CA ARG A 62 -6.08 -6.31 -8.82
C ARG A 62 -5.11 -5.50 -7.99
N VAL A 63 -4.04 -4.99 -8.60
CA VAL A 63 -3.05 -4.12 -7.95
C VAL A 63 -2.83 -2.93 -8.88
N PRO A 64 -3.68 -1.88 -8.83
CA PRO A 64 -3.54 -0.70 -9.68
C PRO A 64 -2.26 0.10 -9.43
N ILE A 65 -1.61 -0.10 -8.29
CA ILE A 65 -0.38 0.59 -7.94
C ILE A 65 0.48 -0.25 -7.00
N THR A 66 1.75 -0.40 -7.36
CA THR A 66 2.83 -0.83 -6.47
C THR A 66 3.78 0.33 -6.22
N MET A 67 4.06 0.64 -4.96
CA MET A 67 5.12 1.57 -4.57
C MET A 67 6.33 0.78 -4.07
N LEU A 68 7.50 1.09 -4.62
CA LEU A 68 8.77 0.49 -4.23
C LEU A 68 9.57 1.49 -3.40
N ALA A 69 9.92 1.14 -2.17
CA ALA A 69 10.86 1.89 -1.34
C ALA A 69 12.19 1.14 -1.26
N TYR A 70 13.32 1.81 -1.50
CA TYR A 70 14.61 1.14 -1.53
C TYR A 70 15.37 1.25 -0.21
N VAL A 71 15.74 0.10 0.35
CA VAL A 71 16.61 -0.01 1.52
C VAL A 71 18.01 -0.38 1.06
N GLN A 72 19.01 0.38 1.52
CA GLN A 72 20.42 0.08 1.33
C GLN A 72 21.03 -0.28 2.69
N ASP A 73 21.46 -1.53 2.85
CA ASP A 73 22.17 -1.98 4.04
C ASP A 73 23.35 -2.90 3.68
N ASN A 74 23.87 -3.64 4.66
CA ASN A 74 24.97 -4.59 4.48
C ASN A 74 24.61 -5.79 3.57
N ARG A 75 23.33 -6.00 3.25
CA ARG A 75 22.84 -7.03 2.34
C ARG A 75 22.67 -6.51 0.90
N GLY A 76 22.89 -5.22 0.67
CA GLY A 76 22.78 -4.57 -0.64
C GLY A 76 21.54 -3.70 -0.78
N LEU A 77 21.28 -3.27 -2.02
CA LEU A 77 20.09 -2.50 -2.37
C LEU A 77 18.93 -3.46 -2.62
N ARG A 78 17.84 -3.32 -1.86
CA ARG A 78 16.64 -4.17 -1.97
C ARG A 78 15.36 -3.34 -1.92
N PRO A 79 14.32 -3.69 -2.70
CA PRO A 79 13.04 -2.99 -2.64
C PRO A 79 12.14 -3.60 -1.56
N ILE A 80 11.52 -2.72 -0.79
CA ILE A 80 10.31 -2.99 -0.03
C ILE A 80 9.13 -2.63 -0.92
N GLU A 81 8.23 -3.57 -1.15
CA GLU A 81 7.06 -3.36 -1.99
C GLU A 81 5.85 -3.03 -1.13
N PHE A 82 5.06 -2.07 -1.59
CA PHE A 82 3.76 -1.70 -1.06
C PHE A 82 2.74 -1.93 -2.17
N LEU A 83 1.89 -2.94 -2.03
CA LEU A 83 0.89 -3.31 -3.03
C LEU A 83 -0.48 -2.90 -2.51
N LEU A 84 -1.18 -2.04 -3.27
CA LEU A 84 -2.57 -1.69 -2.96
C LEU A 84 -3.49 -2.59 -3.76
N HIS A 85 -4.07 -3.57 -3.10
CA HIS A 85 -4.97 -4.54 -3.71
C HIS A 85 -6.40 -4.01 -3.80
N VAL A 86 -7.05 -4.27 -4.93
CA VAL A 86 -8.45 -3.99 -5.23
C VAL A 86 -9.17 -5.31 -5.53
N VAL A 87 -10.32 -5.52 -4.90
CA VAL A 87 -11.16 -6.70 -5.09
C VAL A 87 -12.58 -6.26 -5.37
N ASN A 88 -13.17 -6.78 -6.46
CA ASN A 88 -14.52 -6.39 -6.93
C ASN A 88 -14.67 -4.86 -7.08
N GLY A 89 -13.57 -4.20 -7.47
CA GLY A 89 -13.50 -2.76 -7.67
C GLY A 89 -13.40 -1.90 -6.40
N PHE A 90 -13.13 -2.48 -5.23
CA PHE A 90 -12.89 -1.74 -3.99
C PHE A 90 -11.52 -2.03 -3.40
N VAL A 91 -10.86 -1.01 -2.83
CA VAL A 91 -9.65 -1.19 -2.02
C VAL A 91 -9.89 -2.24 -0.94
N ASN A 92 -8.99 -3.21 -0.88
CA ASN A 92 -9.18 -4.43 -0.09
C ASN A 92 -8.00 -4.70 0.84
N GLU A 93 -6.77 -4.38 0.42
CA GLU A 93 -5.59 -4.66 1.21
C GLU A 93 -4.43 -3.76 0.82
N LEU A 94 -3.68 -3.28 1.82
CA LEU A 94 -2.32 -2.82 1.64
C LEU A 94 -1.39 -3.92 2.14
N GLU A 95 -0.62 -4.49 1.24
CA GLU A 95 0.39 -5.50 1.54
C GLU A 95 1.78 -4.89 1.46
N ILE A 96 2.63 -5.17 2.46
CA ILE A 96 3.99 -4.63 2.54
C ILE A 96 4.97 -5.73 2.89
N PHE A 97 6.02 -5.93 2.09
CA PHE A 97 7.05 -6.92 2.34
C PHE A 97 8.37 -6.55 1.66
N ASP A 98 9.46 -7.19 2.09
CA ASP A 98 10.75 -7.08 1.40
C ASP A 98 10.83 -8.08 0.25
N ALA A 99 11.08 -7.62 -0.97
CA ALA A 99 11.09 -8.49 -2.15
C ALA A 99 12.24 -9.51 -2.17
N ALA A 100 13.30 -9.28 -1.38
CA ALA A 100 14.39 -10.23 -1.20
C ALA A 100 14.14 -11.21 -0.04
N GLY A 101 12.96 -11.15 0.61
CA GLY A 101 12.51 -12.11 1.62
C GLY A 101 13.11 -11.88 3.00
N PHE A 102 13.66 -10.70 3.27
CA PHE A 102 14.22 -10.36 4.56
C PHE A 102 13.18 -9.77 5.51
N ASP A 103 13.41 -9.96 6.80
CA ASP A 103 12.58 -9.34 7.83
C ASP A 103 12.66 -7.81 7.84
N ILE A 104 11.51 -7.19 8.08
CA ILE A 104 11.29 -5.78 8.38
C ILE A 104 11.01 -5.68 9.88
N GLU A 105 11.98 -5.15 10.63
CA GLU A 105 11.87 -5.01 12.09
C GLU A 105 10.90 -3.89 12.51
N ASP A 106 10.81 -2.83 11.70
CA ASP A 106 9.96 -1.67 11.96
C ASP A 106 9.49 -1.03 10.64
N TYR A 107 8.22 -1.22 10.31
CA TYR A 107 7.59 -0.64 9.11
C TYR A 107 7.57 0.89 9.13
N SER A 108 7.57 1.52 10.30
CA SER A 108 7.58 2.98 10.42
C SER A 108 8.94 3.59 10.07
N SER A 109 10.00 2.77 10.11
CA SER A 109 11.38 3.16 9.80
C SER A 109 11.76 3.01 8.32
N ILE A 110 10.88 2.46 7.48
CA ILE A 110 11.16 2.26 6.05
C ILE A 110 11.49 3.63 5.41
N PRO A 111 12.66 3.78 4.75
CA PRO A 111 13.03 5.02 4.09
C PRO A 111 12.14 5.27 2.87
N LEU A 112 11.53 6.46 2.79
CA LEU A 112 10.58 6.83 1.73
C LEU A 112 11.12 7.95 0.82
N ASP A 113 12.44 8.20 0.89
CA ASP A 113 13.12 9.28 0.17
C ASP A 113 13.43 8.91 -1.29
N ASN A 114 13.52 7.60 -1.57
CA ASN A 114 13.79 7.04 -2.89
C ASN A 114 12.72 6.01 -3.22
N ILE A 115 11.60 6.48 -3.75
CA ILE A 115 10.45 5.66 -4.13
C ILE A 115 10.27 5.61 -5.65
N LYS A 116 9.81 4.46 -6.14
CA LYS A 116 9.37 4.26 -7.52
C LYS A 116 7.96 3.69 -7.55
N TYR A 117 7.28 3.84 -8.67
CA TYR A 117 5.92 3.35 -8.87
C TYR A 117 5.89 2.38 -10.05
N LEU A 118 5.12 1.31 -9.90
CA LEU A 118 4.72 0.41 -10.98
C LEU A 118 3.19 0.46 -11.07
N THR A 119 2.68 0.73 -12.26
CA THR A 119 1.27 1.01 -12.56
C THR A 119 0.87 0.27 -13.83
#